data_AF-A0A962AV42-F1
#
_entry.id   AF-A0A962AV42-F1
#
_cell.length_a   1.000
_cell.length_b   1.000
_cell.length_c   1.000
_cell.angle_alpha   90.00
_cell.angle_beta   90.00
_cell.angle_gamma   90.00
#
_symmetry.space_group_name_H-M   'P 1'
#
loop_
_entity.id
_entity.type
_entity.pdbx_description
1 polymer ?
#
loop_
_entity_poly.entity_id
_entity_poly.type
_entity_poly.pdbx_seq_one_letter_code
_entity_poly.pdbx_strand_id
1 'polypeptide(L)'
;EADLGRGARVHTKRSLLDALDGRYTFELPQGLVETEFDGIWRSIVNEQSARGKTFADEDTTEEKAREEYRRIAERRVRLGLLLAEVGEKAAVKVEDDEVTKALIERIRAYPGQEQQLWDYYRKNPQALGEIRAPLFEEKVIDHILGLAKVTDKHVTRDELMKMETPDEAV
;
A
#
# COMPACT_ATOMS: atom_id res chain seq x y z
N GLU A 1 -22.25 -4.29 -6.93
CA GLU A 1 -22.14 -4.10 -5.47
C GLU A 1 -20.72 -4.30 -4.94
N ALA A 2 -20.03 -5.40 -5.28
CA ALA A 2 -18.65 -5.64 -4.83
C ALA A 2 -17.67 -4.49 -5.14
N ASP A 3 -17.81 -3.83 -6.30
CA ASP A 3 -16.95 -2.71 -6.69
C ASP A 3 -17.17 -1.46 -5.81
N LEU A 4 -18.41 -1.20 -5.40
CA LEU A 4 -18.74 -0.05 -4.53
C LEU A 4 -18.20 -0.27 -3.11
N GLY A 5 -18.27 -1.50 -2.60
CA GLY A 5 -17.71 -1.86 -1.30
C GLY A 5 -16.19 -1.69 -1.26
N ARG A 6 -15.49 -2.06 -2.33
CA ARG A 6 -14.05 -1.83 -2.46
C ARG A 6 -13.72 -0.34 -2.50
N GLY A 7 -14.45 0.46 -3.27
CA GLY A 7 -14.22 1.91 -3.33
C GLY A 7 -14.44 2.61 -1.99
N ALA A 8 -15.50 2.25 -1.26
CA ALA A 8 -15.72 2.77 0.09
C ALA A 8 -14.59 2.40 1.06
N ARG A 9 -14.07 1.16 0.97
CA ARG A 9 -12.94 0.71 1.79
C ARG A 9 -11.66 1.48 1.46
N VAL A 10 -11.33 1.64 0.18
CA VAL A 10 -10.17 2.41 -0.28
C VAL A 10 -10.24 3.85 0.21
N HIS A 11 -11.39 4.50 0.07
CA HIS A 11 -11.58 5.87 0.55
C HIS A 11 -11.43 6.00 2.07
N THR A 12 -12.03 5.07 2.83
CA THR A 12 -11.94 5.06 4.30
C THR A 12 -10.50 4.86 4.75
N LYS A 13 -9.80 3.90 4.16
CA LYS A 13 -8.38 3.63 4.41
C LYS A 13 -7.52 4.86 4.10
N ARG A 14 -7.71 5.50 2.94
CA ARG A 14 -6.99 6.72 2.57
C ARG A 14 -7.21 7.83 3.60
N SER A 15 -8.47 8.10 3.94
CA SER A 15 -8.83 9.14 4.90
C SER A 15 -8.21 8.91 6.28
N LEU A 16 -8.16 7.65 6.74
CA LEU A 16 -7.46 7.30 7.96
C LEU A 16 -5.96 7.55 7.87
N LEU A 17 -5.31 7.05 6.82
CA LEU A 17 -3.86 7.20 6.63
C LEU A 17 -3.43 8.66 6.50
N ASP A 18 -4.21 9.49 5.80
CA ASP A 18 -3.97 10.94 5.70
C ASP A 18 -4.10 11.63 7.06
N ALA A 19 -5.12 11.26 7.84
CA ALA A 19 -5.31 11.80 9.19
C ALA A 19 -4.17 11.39 10.14
N LEU A 20 -3.64 10.17 10.00
CA LEU A 20 -2.49 9.69 10.77
C LEU A 20 -1.20 10.40 10.36
N ASP A 21 -0.95 10.55 9.06
CA ASP A 21 0.23 11.24 8.52
C ASP A 21 0.29 12.71 8.96
N GLY A 22 -0.86 13.40 8.95
CA GLY A 22 -0.96 14.79 9.42
C GLY A 22 -0.85 14.95 10.94
N ARG A 23 -1.08 13.90 11.73
CA ARG A 23 -1.07 13.97 13.20
C ARG A 23 0.26 13.56 13.82
N TYR A 24 1.00 12.67 13.18
CA TYR A 24 2.24 12.13 13.71
C TYR A 24 3.42 12.55 12.84
N THR A 25 4.37 13.25 13.43
CA THR A 25 5.63 13.60 12.79
C THR A 25 6.78 13.18 13.70
N PHE A 26 7.74 12.44 13.14
CA PHE A 26 8.92 11.97 13.83
C PHE A 26 10.06 11.79 12.82
N GLU A 27 11.29 11.77 13.33
CA GLU A 27 12.47 11.56 12.48
C GLU A 27 12.47 10.15 11.90
N LEU A 28 12.64 10.07 10.58
CA LEU A 28 12.64 8.79 9.86
C LEU A 28 14.06 8.24 9.76
N PRO A 29 14.26 6.94 9.99
CA PRO A 29 15.53 6.29 9.72
C PRO A 29 15.86 6.40 8.23
N GLN A 30 16.90 7.18 7.90
CA GLN A 30 17.22 7.50 6.50
C GLN A 30 17.48 6.24 5.66
N GLY A 31 18.11 5.21 6.24
CA GLY A 31 18.31 3.94 5.54
C GLY A 31 17.00 3.26 5.07
N LEU A 32 15.91 3.40 5.83
CA LEU A 32 14.61 2.87 5.42
C LEU A 32 13.97 3.74 4.33
N VAL A 33 14.11 5.06 4.43
CA VAL A 33 13.64 6.00 3.39
C VAL A 33 14.34 5.76 2.07
N GLU A 34 15.67 5.62 2.08
CA GLU A 34 16.44 5.31 0.86
C GLU A 34 16.06 3.94 0.27
N THR A 35 15.87 2.92 1.12
CA THR A 35 15.45 1.59 0.64
C THR A 35 14.07 1.64 -0.04
N GLU A 36 13.10 2.34 0.56
CA GLU A 36 11.77 2.52 -0.02
C GLU A 36 11.85 3.34 -1.32
N PHE A 37 12.60 4.45 -1.31
CA PHE A 37 12.82 5.31 -2.48
C PHE A 37 13.44 4.52 -3.63
N ASP A 38 14.50 3.76 -3.40
CA ASP A 38 15.17 2.94 -4.43
C ASP A 38 14.23 1.86 -5.00
N GLY A 39 13.31 1.33 -4.19
CA GLY A 39 12.27 0.40 -4.63
C GLY A 39 11.27 1.05 -5.57
N ILE A 40 10.77 2.24 -5.19
CA ILE A 40 9.85 3.04 -6.00
C ILE A 40 10.54 3.46 -7.29
N TRP A 41 11.73 4.05 -7.19
CA TRP A 41 12.48 4.60 -8.31
C TRP A 41 12.79 3.54 -9.38
N ARG A 42 13.22 2.33 -8.96
CA ARG A 42 13.43 1.22 -9.91
C ARG A 42 12.15 0.85 -10.65
N SER A 43 11.01 0.82 -9.95
CA SER A 43 9.71 0.50 -10.58
C SER A 43 9.34 1.54 -11.64
N ILE A 44 9.50 2.84 -11.32
CA ILE A 44 9.22 3.94 -12.24
C ILE A 44 10.13 3.91 -13.45
N VAL A 45 11.44 3.75 -13.27
CA VAL A 45 12.40 3.66 -14.39
C VAL A 45 12.08 2.48 -15.31
N ASN A 46 11.73 1.33 -14.73
CA ASN A 46 11.34 0.14 -15.52
C ASN A 46 10.05 0.38 -16.31
N GLU A 47 9.05 1.03 -15.70
CA GLU A 47 7.79 1.37 -16.36
C GLU A 47 7.99 2.37 -17.51
N GLN A 48 8.79 3.40 -17.28
CA GLN A 48 9.16 4.39 -18.30
C GLN A 48 9.91 3.75 -19.46
N SER A 49 10.89 2.89 -19.16
CA SER A 49 11.63 2.14 -20.17
C SER A 49 10.71 1.21 -20.97
N ALA A 50 9.80 0.49 -20.31
CA ALA A 50 8.84 -0.40 -20.97
C ALA A 50 7.86 0.36 -21.89
N ARG A 51 7.52 1.60 -21.54
CA ARG A 51 6.65 2.48 -22.33
C ARG A 51 7.42 3.31 -23.39
N GLY A 52 8.75 3.28 -23.35
CA GLY A 52 9.59 4.14 -24.20
C GLY A 52 9.41 5.63 -23.94
N LYS A 53 9.01 6.00 -22.71
CA LYS A 53 8.76 7.38 -22.28
C LYS A 53 9.89 7.89 -21.40
N THR A 54 10.03 9.20 -21.36
CA THR A 54 10.93 9.95 -20.48
C THR A 54 10.12 10.80 -19.51
N PHE A 55 10.75 11.29 -18.43
CA PHE A 55 10.12 12.25 -17.52
C PHE A 55 9.64 13.53 -18.22
N ALA A 56 10.35 13.93 -19.29
CA ALA A 56 9.93 15.08 -20.10
C ALA A 56 8.64 14.83 -20.88
N ASP A 57 8.33 13.57 -21.23
CA ASP A 57 7.05 13.19 -21.87
C ASP A 57 5.87 13.20 -20.89
N GLU A 58 6.15 13.39 -19.60
CA GLU A 58 5.19 13.48 -18.49
C GLU A 58 5.20 14.88 -17.84
N ASP A 59 5.69 15.88 -18.59
CA ASP A 59 5.75 17.29 -18.16
C ASP A 59 6.53 17.52 -16.83
N THR A 60 7.48 16.63 -16.50
CA THR A 60 8.33 16.73 -15.31
C THR A 60 9.83 16.58 -15.63
N THR A 61 10.70 16.80 -14.63
CA THR A 61 12.14 16.53 -14.75
C THR A 61 12.52 15.37 -13.83
N GLU A 62 13.66 14.72 -14.10
CA GLU A 62 14.13 13.64 -13.23
C GLU A 62 14.32 14.14 -11.79
N GLU A 63 14.88 15.33 -11.60
CA GLU A 63 15.08 15.92 -10.27
C GLU A 63 13.75 16.14 -9.53
N LYS A 64 12.76 16.71 -10.22
CA LYS A 64 11.43 16.94 -9.64
C LYS A 64 10.74 15.62 -9.29
N ALA A 65 10.77 14.66 -10.21
CA ALA A 65 10.24 13.32 -9.97
C ALA A 65 10.91 12.67 -8.76
N ARG A 66 12.24 12.75 -8.64
CA ARG A 66 12.98 12.23 -7.48
C ARG A 66 12.53 12.88 -6.17
N GLU A 67 12.33 14.20 -6.15
CA GLU A 67 11.84 14.90 -4.96
C GLU A 67 10.43 14.43 -4.57
N GLU A 68 9.53 14.28 -5.55
CA GLU A 68 8.17 13.77 -5.33
C GLU A 68 8.20 12.34 -4.79
N TYR A 69 8.86 11.41 -5.49
CA TYR A 69 8.97 10.02 -5.05
C TYR A 69 9.69 9.87 -3.70
N ARG A 70 10.61 10.77 -3.36
CA ARG A 70 11.21 10.81 -2.02
C ARG A 70 10.19 11.17 -0.95
N ARG A 71 9.30 12.14 -1.19
CA ARG A 71 8.19 12.45 -0.26
C ARG A 71 7.23 11.27 -0.12
N ILE A 72 6.96 10.54 -1.19
CA ILE A 72 6.17 9.31 -1.13
C ILE A 72 6.85 8.27 -0.24
N ALA A 73 8.16 8.05 -0.43
CA ALA A 73 8.94 7.10 0.37
C ALA A 73 8.91 7.48 1.85
N GLU A 74 9.12 8.75 2.19
CA GLU A 74 9.02 9.25 3.56
C GLU A 74 7.63 8.99 4.16
N ARG A 75 6.56 9.30 3.43
CA ARG A 75 5.18 9.06 3.88
C ARG A 75 4.92 7.57 4.12
N ARG A 76 5.37 6.69 3.22
CA ARG A 76 5.22 5.23 3.36
C ARG A 76 5.99 4.68 4.55
N VAL A 77 7.24 5.09 4.74
CA VAL A 77 8.05 4.67 5.88
C VAL A 77 7.44 5.14 7.19
N ARG A 78 6.98 6.40 7.25
CA ARG A 78 6.32 6.96 8.44
C ARG A 78 5.08 6.16 8.82
N LEU A 79 4.16 5.97 7.86
CA LEU A 79 2.92 5.23 8.10
C LEU A 79 3.20 3.76 8.41
N GLY A 80 4.14 3.12 7.73
CA GLY A 80 4.54 1.74 8.00
C GLY A 80 5.06 1.55 9.42
N LEU A 81 5.93 2.44 9.90
CA LEU A 81 6.43 2.41 11.27
C LEU A 81 5.32 2.67 12.29
N LEU A 82 4.42 3.63 12.02
CA LEU A 82 3.29 3.93 12.89
C LEU A 82 2.33 2.75 13.01
N LEU A 83 1.96 2.12 11.88
CA LEU A 83 1.06 0.97 11.88
C LEU A 83 1.71 -0.26 12.51
N ALA A 84 3.02 -0.46 12.33
CA ALA A 84 3.77 -1.51 13.02
C ALA A 84 3.69 -1.33 14.55
N GLU A 85 3.96 -0.13 15.05
CA GLU A 85 3.89 0.20 16.49
C GLU A 85 2.47 0.01 17.05
N VAL A 86 1.44 0.44 16.32
CA VAL A 86 0.04 0.24 16.73
C VAL A 86 -0.30 -1.25 16.77
N GLY A 87 0.06 -1.99 15.72
CA GLY A 87 -0.22 -3.42 15.64
C GLY A 87 0.52 -4.22 16.70
N GLU A 88 1.75 -3.86 17.04
CA GLU A 88 2.50 -4.47 18.14
C GLU A 88 1.80 -4.23 19.49
N LYS A 89 1.43 -2.99 19.79
CA LYS A 89 0.71 -2.64 21.04
C LYS A 89 -0.66 -3.30 21.16
N ALA A 90 -1.35 -3.45 20.03
CA ALA A 90 -2.63 -4.14 19.96
C ALA A 90 -2.51 -5.67 19.87
N ALA A 91 -1.27 -6.20 19.84
CA ALA A 91 -0.96 -7.61 19.65
C ALA A 91 -1.67 -8.21 18.41
N VAL A 92 -1.78 -7.43 17.34
CA VAL A 92 -2.35 -7.87 16.06
C VAL A 92 -1.46 -8.97 15.47
N LYS A 93 -2.08 -10.07 15.08
CA LYS A 93 -1.40 -11.19 14.42
C LYS A 93 -2.12 -11.55 13.14
N VAL A 94 -1.34 -11.92 12.13
CA VAL A 94 -1.83 -12.56 10.91
C VAL A 94 -1.57 -14.04 11.07
N GLU A 95 -2.63 -14.81 11.11
CA GLU A 95 -2.57 -16.24 11.28
C GLU A 95 -2.13 -16.92 9.97
N ASP A 96 -1.51 -18.09 10.07
CA ASP A 96 -0.95 -18.77 8.90
C ASP A 96 -2.02 -19.23 7.91
N ASP A 97 -3.25 -19.48 8.36
CA ASP A 97 -4.40 -19.79 7.51
C ASP A 97 -4.82 -18.58 6.66
N GLU A 98 -4.78 -17.36 7.22
CA GLU A 98 -5.02 -16.11 6.48
C GLU A 98 -3.97 -15.91 5.37
N VAL A 99 -2.69 -16.12 5.70
CA VAL A 99 -1.60 -16.06 4.71
C VAL A 99 -1.80 -17.12 3.62
N THR A 100 -2.14 -18.35 4.01
CA THR A 100 -2.37 -19.46 3.07
C THR A 100 -3.53 -19.15 2.12
N LYS A 101 -4.63 -18.60 2.65
CA LYS A 101 -5.79 -18.21 1.85
C LYS A 101 -5.44 -17.11 0.85
N ALA A 102 -4.76 -16.05 1.31
CA ALA A 102 -4.32 -14.96 0.44
C ALA A 102 -3.33 -15.45 -0.65
N LEU A 103 -2.44 -16.39 -0.31
CA LEU A 103 -1.55 -17.02 -1.29
C LEU A 103 -2.33 -17.78 -2.37
N ILE A 104 -3.32 -18.59 -1.98
CA ILE A 104 -4.17 -19.33 -2.92
C ILE A 104 -4.92 -18.36 -3.86
N GLU A 105 -5.48 -17.29 -3.30
CA GLU A 105 -6.16 -16.25 -4.09
C GLU A 105 -5.20 -15.58 -5.08
N ARG A 106 -3.98 -15.24 -4.64
CA ARG A 106 -2.95 -14.67 -5.51
C ARG A 106 -2.55 -15.62 -6.63
N ILE A 107 -2.37 -16.90 -6.34
CA ILE A 107 -1.99 -17.90 -7.35
C ILE A 107 -3.09 -18.07 -8.40
N ARG A 108 -4.36 -18.06 -7.99
CA ARG A 108 -5.51 -18.14 -8.90
C ARG A 108 -5.58 -16.96 -9.89
N ALA A 109 -4.96 -15.82 -9.57
CA ALA A 109 -4.88 -14.68 -10.48
C ALA A 109 -3.90 -14.90 -11.65
N TYR A 110 -3.10 -15.97 -11.64
CA TYR A 110 -2.12 -16.29 -12.68
C TYR A 110 -2.32 -17.71 -13.23
N PRO A 111 -3.35 -17.94 -14.07
CA PRO A 111 -3.61 -19.25 -14.66
C PRO A 111 -2.42 -19.77 -15.48
N GLY A 112 -2.07 -21.04 -15.30
CA GLY A 112 -0.96 -21.72 -15.99
C GLY A 112 0.42 -21.55 -15.34
N GLN A 113 0.53 -20.80 -14.24
CA GLN A 113 1.78 -20.65 -13.47
C GLN A 113 1.64 -21.12 -12.02
N GLU A 114 0.58 -21.86 -11.70
CA GLU A 114 0.17 -22.13 -10.32
C GLU A 114 1.23 -22.91 -9.55
N GLN A 115 1.76 -23.98 -10.14
CA GLN A 115 2.77 -24.83 -9.51
C GLN A 115 4.08 -24.07 -9.28
N GLN A 116 4.51 -23.24 -10.25
CA GLN A 116 5.73 -22.45 -10.14
C GLN A 116 5.63 -21.41 -9.04
N LEU A 117 4.51 -20.69 -8.96
CA LEU A 117 4.26 -19.71 -7.91
C LEU A 117 4.17 -20.38 -6.54
N TRP A 118 3.48 -21.52 -6.44
CA TRP A 118 3.41 -22.29 -5.20
C TRP A 118 4.80 -22.68 -4.69
N ASP A 119 5.63 -23.24 -5.56
CA ASP A 119 7.00 -23.63 -5.21
C ASP A 119 7.89 -22.42 -4.84
N TYR A 120 7.70 -21.28 -5.53
CA TYR A 120 8.39 -20.03 -5.23
C TYR A 120 8.09 -19.58 -3.79
N TYR A 121 6.81 -19.42 -3.42
CA TYR A 121 6.45 -18.95 -2.07
C TYR A 121 6.85 -19.95 -0.99
N ARG A 122 6.76 -21.26 -1.26
CA ARG A 122 7.19 -22.30 -0.31
C ARG A 122 8.69 -22.25 -0.01
N LYS A 123 9.52 -21.93 -1.01
CA LYS A 123 10.99 -21.88 -0.87
C LYS A 123 11.50 -20.52 -0.39
N ASN A 124 10.67 -19.48 -0.43
CA ASN A 124 11.05 -18.11 -0.13
C ASN A 124 10.22 -17.54 1.03
N PRO A 125 10.64 -17.74 2.30
CA PRO A 125 9.95 -17.18 3.46
C PRO A 125 9.79 -15.66 3.40
N GLN A 126 10.73 -14.95 2.78
CA GLN A 126 10.64 -13.50 2.56
C GLN A 126 9.45 -13.14 1.67
N ALA A 127 9.19 -13.91 0.61
CA ALA A 127 8.05 -13.68 -0.28
C ALA A 127 6.71 -13.92 0.42
N LEU A 128 6.65 -14.85 1.38
CA LEU A 128 5.47 -14.99 2.25
C LEU A 128 5.27 -13.76 3.14
N GLY A 129 6.35 -13.08 3.54
CA GLY A 129 6.29 -11.79 4.22
C GLY A 129 5.55 -10.72 3.41
N GLU A 130 5.74 -10.70 2.09
CA GLU A 130 5.03 -9.77 1.18
C GLU A 130 3.53 -10.06 1.08
N ILE A 131 3.09 -11.30 1.35
CA ILE A 131 1.67 -11.65 1.46
C ILE A 131 1.13 -11.27 2.84
N ARG A 132 1.93 -11.47 3.88
CA ARG A 132 1.53 -11.18 5.27
C ARG A 132 1.41 -9.69 5.55
N ALA A 133 2.29 -8.85 4.99
CA ALA A 133 2.32 -7.42 5.30
C ALA A 133 1.00 -6.68 4.97
N PRO A 134 0.39 -6.85 3.78
CA PRO A 134 -0.92 -6.25 3.49
C PRO A 134 -2.04 -6.75 4.42
N LEU A 135 -2.02 -8.04 4.79
CA LEU A 135 -3.00 -8.59 5.74
C LEU A 135 -2.86 -7.96 7.12
N PHE A 136 -1.62 -7.78 7.58
CA PHE A 136 -1.34 -7.13 8.85
C PHE A 136 -1.81 -5.68 8.83
N GLU A 137 -1.48 -4.94 7.76
CA GLU A 137 -1.92 -3.56 7.57
C GLU A 137 -3.45 -3.42 7.64
N GLU A 138 -4.20 -4.27 6.93
CA GLU A 138 -5.67 -4.25 6.97
C GLU A 138 -6.21 -4.51 8.38
N LYS A 139 -5.64 -5.48 9.11
CA LYS A 139 -6.07 -5.78 10.49
C LYS A 139 -5.77 -4.63 11.46
N VAL A 140 -4.63 -3.96 11.30
CA VAL A 140 -4.29 -2.78 12.11
C VAL A 140 -5.25 -1.63 11.78
N ILE A 141 -5.56 -1.39 10.51
CA ILE A 141 -6.55 -0.38 10.10
C ILE A 141 -7.92 -0.68 10.72
N ASP A 142 -8.38 -1.93 10.65
CA ASP A 142 -9.65 -2.33 11.28
C ASP A 142 -9.65 -2.13 12.79
N HIS A 143 -8.53 -2.43 13.45
CA HIS A 143 -8.37 -2.17 14.87
C HIS A 143 -8.50 -0.67 15.18
N ILE A 144 -7.82 0.19 14.42
CA ILE A 144 -7.88 1.65 14.61
C ILE A 144 -9.30 2.17 14.35
N LEU A 145 -9.96 1.71 13.28
CA LEU A 145 -11.34 2.10 12.96
C LEU A 145 -12.34 1.64 14.03
N GLY A 146 -12.10 0.49 14.66
CA GLY A 146 -12.91 0.00 15.79
C GLY A 146 -12.79 0.86 17.05
N LEU A 147 -11.70 1.62 17.20
CA LEU A 147 -11.50 2.57 18.29
C LEU A 147 -11.88 4.01 17.93
N ALA A 148 -11.89 4.33 16.64
CA ALA A 148 -12.19 5.66 16.13
C ALA A 148 -13.71 5.93 16.13
N LYS A 149 -14.07 7.22 16.24
CA LYS A 149 -15.44 7.64 15.97
C LYS A 149 -15.65 7.70 14.46
N VAL A 150 -16.28 6.67 13.90
CA VAL A 150 -16.63 6.58 12.48
C VAL A 150 -18.04 7.16 12.25
N THR A 151 -18.21 7.94 11.19
CA THR A 151 -19.51 8.50 10.79
C THR A 151 -19.81 8.15 9.35
N ASP A 152 -20.99 7.62 9.09
CA ASP A 152 -21.43 7.30 7.73
C ASP A 152 -21.79 8.57 6.96
N LYS A 153 -21.33 8.64 5.71
CA LYS A 153 -21.69 9.70 4.76
C LYS A 153 -22.33 9.06 3.54
N HIS A 154 -23.57 9.45 3.25
CA HIS A 154 -24.19 9.08 1.99
C HIS A 154 -23.54 9.84 0.83
N VAL A 155 -23.06 9.08 -0.15
CA VAL A 155 -22.48 9.58 -1.40
C VAL A 155 -23.11 8.85 -2.57
N THR A 156 -23.15 9.52 -3.72
CA THR A 156 -23.56 8.90 -4.99
C THR A 156 -22.44 7.99 -5.52
N ARG A 157 -22.79 7.10 -6.46
CA ARG A 157 -21.81 6.26 -7.16
C ARG A 157 -20.72 7.11 -7.82
N ASP A 158 -21.10 8.15 -8.54
CA ASP A 158 -20.15 8.97 -9.30
C ASP A 158 -19.19 9.74 -8.37
N GLU A 159 -19.67 10.21 -7.22
CA GLU A 159 -18.83 10.80 -6.19
C GLU A 159 -17.84 9.80 -5.61
N LEU A 160 -18.29 8.57 -5.31
CA LEU A 160 -17.41 7.52 -4.78
C LEU A 160 -16.30 7.15 -5.76
N MET A 161 -16.62 7.03 -7.06
CA MET A 161 -15.62 6.71 -8.09
C MET A 161 -14.61 7.85 -8.28
N LYS A 162 -15.02 9.11 -8.12
CA LYS A 162 -14.09 10.26 -8.12
C LYS A 162 -13.18 10.30 -6.89
N MET A 163 -13.63 9.70 -5.78
CA MET A 163 -12.83 9.59 -4.56
C MET A 163 -11.80 8.46 -4.64
N GLU A 164 -12.03 7.45 -5.49
CA GLU A 164 -11.08 6.34 -5.74
C GLU A 164 -9.87 6.77 -6.58
N THR A 165 -10.06 7.69 -7.53
CA THR A 165 -8.94 8.23 -8.30
C THR A 165 -7.97 8.96 -7.36
N PRO A 166 -6.67 8.60 -7.35
CA PRO A 166 -5.67 9.44 -6.71
C PRO A 166 -5.79 10.83 -7.33
N ASP A 167 -5.80 11.89 -6.52
CA ASP A 167 -5.38 13.19 -7.05
C ASP A 167 -4.03 12.93 -7.74
N GLU A 168 -3.89 13.41 -8.98
CA GLU A 168 -2.67 13.33 -9.81
C GLU A 168 -1.52 14.18 -9.22
N ALA A 169 -1.26 14.02 -7.92
CA ALA A 169 -0.25 14.73 -7.15
C ALA A 169 0.23 13.84 -6.00
N VAL A 170 0.75 12.66 -6.34
CA VAL A 170 1.62 11.87 -5.46
C VAL A 170 2.74 11.27 -6.29
#